data_AF-A0A1M5NJU7-F1
#
_entry.id   AF-A0A1M5NJU7-F1
#
_cell.length_a   1.000
_cell.length_b   1.000
_cell.length_c   1.000
_cell.angle_alpha   90.00
_cell.angle_beta   90.00
_cell.angle_gamma   90.00
#
_symmetry.space_group_name_H-M   'P 1'
#
loop_
_entity.id
_entity.type
_entity.pdbx_description
1 polymer ?
#
loop_
_entity_poly.entity_id
_entity_poly.type
_entity_poly.pdbx_seq_one_letter_code
_entity_poly.pdbx_strand_id
1 'polypeptide(L)'
;MTFNWLNPGTSDPATKKVCIDLEYRLRPRITRFLLSQFDGDHLLDFSNFYFDVDLKNEWIWISEQTPFDIIEKIKADFDREINGSRLFSVA
;
A
#
# COMPACT_ATOMS: atom_id res chain seq x y z
N MET A 1 -5.65 0.33 8.77
CA MET A 1 -5.15 0.55 7.40
C MET A 1 -6.21 0.12 6.43
N THR A 2 -6.51 0.97 5.46
CA THR A 2 -7.62 0.83 4.53
C THR A 2 -7.08 0.84 3.11
N PHE A 3 -7.52 -0.12 2.29
CA PHE A 3 -7.14 -0.22 0.88
C PHE A 3 -8.33 0.18 0.01
N ASN A 4 -8.17 1.30 -0.69
CA ASN A 4 -9.11 1.81 -1.67
C ASN A 4 -8.78 1.18 -3.02
N TRP A 5 -9.55 0.18 -3.42
CA TRP A 5 -9.34 -0.51 -4.70
C TRP A 5 -9.85 0.34 -5.85
N LEU A 6 -8.93 0.88 -6.66
CA LEU A 6 -9.25 1.67 -7.85
C LEU A 6 -9.50 0.74 -9.03
N ASN A 7 -10.60 0.98 -9.74
CA ASN A 7 -11.08 0.15 -10.84
C ASN A 7 -11.23 -1.34 -10.47
N PRO A 8 -12.08 -1.72 -9.51
CA PRO A 8 -12.51 -3.11 -9.36
C PRO A 8 -13.38 -3.43 -10.57
N GLY A 9 -12.73 -3.77 -11.68
CA GLY A 9 -13.38 -4.10 -12.94
C GLY A 9 -14.36 -5.23 -12.68
N THR A 10 -15.65 -4.88 -12.67
CA THR A 10 -16.78 -5.73 -12.30
C THR A 10 -16.67 -6.34 -10.89
N SER A 11 -17.77 -6.34 -10.15
CA SER A 11 -17.92 -7.02 -8.85
C SER A 11 -17.91 -8.56 -8.97
N ASP A 12 -17.12 -9.07 -9.91
CA ASP A 12 -16.93 -10.48 -10.20
C ASP A 12 -16.21 -11.18 -9.03
N PRO A 13 -16.59 -12.43 -8.69
CA PRO A 13 -15.93 -13.19 -7.63
C PRO A 13 -14.42 -13.34 -7.83
N ALA A 14 -13.92 -13.37 -9.07
CA ALA A 14 -12.49 -13.45 -9.35
C ALA A 14 -11.77 -12.17 -8.94
N THR A 15 -12.32 -10.99 -9.24
CA THR A 15 -11.76 -9.69 -8.84
C THR A 15 -11.67 -9.57 -7.32
N LYS A 16 -12.71 -10.03 -6.59
CA LYS A 16 -12.69 -10.05 -5.12
C LYS A 16 -11.59 -10.94 -4.56
N LYS A 17 -11.37 -12.11 -5.16
CA LYS A 17 -10.29 -13.02 -4.74
C LYS A 17 -8.92 -12.36 -4.94
N VAL A 18 -8.71 -11.70 -6.08
CA VAL A 18 -7.47 -10.97 -6.37
C VAL A 18 -7.23 -9.84 -5.35
N CYS A 19 -8.26 -9.07 -4.99
CA CYS A 19 -8.16 -8.05 -3.94
C CYS A 19 -7.73 -8.66 -2.60
N ILE A 20 -8.36 -9.75 -2.17
CA ILE A 20 -8.03 -10.42 -0.90
C ILE A 20 -6.59 -10.93 -0.91
N ASP A 21 -6.18 -11.61 -1.99
CA ASP A 21 -4.83 -12.15 -2.14
C ASP A 21 -3.77 -11.03 -2.15
N LEU A 22 -4.07 -9.91 -2.81
CA LEU A 22 -3.20 -8.73 -2.79
C LEU A 22 -3.14 -8.08 -1.42
N GLU A 23 -4.27 -7.89 -0.74
CA GLU A 23 -4.30 -7.32 0.61
C GLU A 23 -3.45 -8.15 1.56
N TYR A 24 -3.57 -9.48 1.48
CA TYR A 24 -2.80 -10.40 2.30
C TYR A 24 -1.28 -10.27 2.07
N ARG A 25 -0.85 -9.96 0.84
CA ARG A 25 0.56 -9.72 0.50
C ARG A 25 1.03 -8.32 0.87
N LEU A 26 0.16 -7.31 0.72
CA LEU A 26 0.50 -5.90 0.93
C LEU A 26 0.55 -5.54 2.41
N ARG A 27 -0.39 -6.01 3.22
CA ARG A 27 -0.44 -5.74 4.67
C ARG A 27 0.90 -5.96 5.38
N PRO A 28 1.55 -7.15 5.32
CA PRO A 28 2.80 -7.38 6.03
C PRO A 28 3.94 -6.51 5.50
N ARG A 29 4.00 -6.25 4.19
CA ARG A 29 5.03 -5.39 3.57
C ARG A 29 4.90 -3.94 4.02
N ILE A 30 3.70 -3.38 3.91
CA ILE A 30 3.40 -2.01 4.33
C ILE A 30 3.59 -1.84 5.83
N THR A 31 3.15 -2.82 6.64
CA THR A 31 3.35 -2.77 8.10
C THR A 31 4.84 -2.71 8.44
N ARG A 32 5.66 -3.57 7.80
CA ARG A 32 7.11 -3.57 8.01
C ARG A 32 7.75 -2.25 7.59
N PHE A 33 7.34 -1.69 6.45
CA PHE A 33 7.80 -0.38 6.00
C PHE A 33 7.45 0.71 7.02
N LEU A 34 6.19 0.79 7.46
CA LEU A 34 5.76 1.78 8.44
C LEU A 34 6.53 1.64 9.76
N LEU A 35 6.69 0.42 10.29
CA LEU A 35 7.48 0.20 11.50
C LEU A 35 8.94 0.67 11.35
N SER A 36 9.55 0.50 10.17
CA SER A 36 10.92 0.95 9.90
C SER A 36 11.06 2.47 9.78
N GLN A 37 9.99 3.18 9.41
CA GLN A 37 9.99 4.64 9.21
C GLN A 37 9.70 5.43 10.50
N PHE A 38 9.15 4.76 11.50
CA PHE A 38 8.72 5.37 12.75
C PHE A 38 9.42 4.75 13.99
N ASP A 39 10.54 4.04 13.79
CA ASP A 39 11.46 3.55 14.84
C ASP A 39 10.78 3.08 16.13
N GLY A 40 9.82 2.16 15.99
CA GLY A 40 9.23 1.49 17.14
C GLY A 40 8.40 2.39 18.06
N ASP A 41 7.89 3.53 17.57
CA ASP A 41 6.87 4.29 18.28
C ASP A 41 5.66 3.37 18.48
N HIS A 42 5.54 2.84 19.69
CA HIS A 42 4.64 1.73 20.07
C HIS A 42 3.15 2.08 19.90
N LEU A 43 2.85 3.31 19.48
CA LEU A 43 1.53 3.90 19.29
C LEU A 43 1.25 4.25 17.82
N LEU A 44 1.90 3.61 16.85
CA LEU A 44 1.49 3.80 15.46
C LEU A 44 0.09 3.24 15.22
N ASP A 45 -0.90 4.13 15.21
CA ASP A 45 -2.26 3.77 14.84
C ASP A 45 -2.36 3.60 13.32
N PHE A 46 -2.26 2.33 12.89
CA PHE A 46 -2.39 1.98 11.49
C PHE A 46 -3.77 2.31 10.90
N SER A 47 -4.78 2.65 11.71
CA SER A 47 -6.13 3.00 11.26
C SER A 47 -6.15 4.26 10.40
N ASN A 48 -5.20 5.18 10.61
CA ASN A 48 -5.11 6.45 9.88
C ASN A 48 -4.39 6.36 8.52
N PHE A 49 -3.99 5.14 8.12
CA PHE A 49 -3.30 4.92 6.84
C PHE A 49 -4.26 4.39 5.79
N TYR A 50 -4.34 5.12 4.70
CA TYR A 50 -5.19 4.83 3.55
C TYR A 50 -4.31 4.69 2.32
N PHE A 51 -4.55 3.64 1.53
CA PHE A 51 -3.77 3.33 0.35
C PHE A 51 -4.68 3.14 -0.85
N ASP A 52 -4.38 3.84 -1.93
CA ASP A 52 -5.09 3.68 -3.20
C ASP A 52 -4.37 2.63 -4.04
N VAL A 53 -5.07 1.56 -4.40
CA VAL A 53 -4.49 0.41 -5.11
C VAL A 53 -5.06 0.34 -6.52
N ASP A 54 -4.23 0.63 -7.52
CA ASP A 54 -4.54 0.44 -8.92
C ASP A 54 -4.20 -0.99 -9.35
N LEU A 55 -5.23 -1.83 -9.46
CA LEU A 55 -5.10 -3.22 -9.88
C LEU A 55 -4.63 -3.36 -11.33
N LYS A 56 -4.91 -2.38 -12.19
CA LYS A 56 -4.58 -2.44 -13.62
C LYS A 56 -3.13 -2.11 -13.87
N ASN A 57 -2.59 -1.13 -13.14
CA ASN A 57 -1.20 -0.70 -13.26
C ASN A 57 -0.28 -1.35 -12.21
N GLU A 58 -0.84 -2.21 -11.36
CA GLU A 58 -0.16 -2.87 -10.22
C GLU A 58 0.61 -1.86 -9.37
N TRP A 59 -0.05 -0.75 -9.05
CA TRP A 59 0.59 0.37 -8.36
C TRP A 59 -0.21 0.76 -7.12
N ILE A 60 0.50 1.04 -6.03
CA ILE A 60 -0.08 1.48 -4.76
C ILE A 60 0.35 2.91 -4.46
N TRP A 61 -0.60 3.78 -4.11
CA TRP A 61 -0.33 5.14 -3.64
C TRP A 61 -0.70 5.25 -2.17
N ILE A 62 -0.08 6.18 -1.46
CA ILE A 62 -0.60 6.65 -0.18
C ILE A 62 -1.74 7.60 -0.50
N SER A 63 -2.93 7.30 -0.02
CA SER A 63 -4.11 8.12 -0.27
C SER A 63 -4.02 9.44 0.48
N GLU A 64 -4.55 10.50 -0.11
CA GLU A 64 -4.66 11.84 0.49
C GLU A 64 -5.52 11.86 1.77
N GLN A 65 -6.25 10.78 2.05
CA GLN A 65 -6.96 10.57 3.32
C GLN A 65 -6.00 10.33 4.50
N THR A 66 -4.77 9.90 4.23
CA THR A 66 -3.72 9.79 5.26
C THR A 66 -3.26 11.20 5.65
N PRO A 67 -3.00 11.50 6.94
CA PRO A 67 -2.52 12.81 7.37
C PRO A 67 -1.30 13.29 6.57
N PHE A 68 -1.32 14.54 6.09
CA PHE A 68 -0.34 15.08 5.16
C PHE A 68 1.10 15.06 5.70
N ASP A 69 1.27 15.32 6.99
CA ASP A 69 2.56 15.26 7.70
C ASP A 69 3.19 13.86 7.64
N ILE A 70 2.36 12.82 7.74
CA ILE A 70 2.79 11.42 7.60
C ILE A 70 3.15 11.14 6.14
N ILE A 71 2.33 11.58 5.18
CA ILE A 71 2.57 11.38 3.75
C ILE A 71 3.93 11.98 3.34
N GLU A 72 4.18 13.25 3.66
CA GLU A 72 5.43 13.92 3.30
C GLU A 72 6.67 13.19 3.84
N LYS A 73 6.56 12.63 5.05
CA LYS A 73 7.66 11.89 5.69
C LYS A 73 7.99 10.59 4.96
N ILE A 74 6.99 9.84 4.51
CA ILE A 74 7.18 8.46 4.03
C ILE A 74 7.09 8.30 2.50
N LYS A 75 6.49 9.25 1.77
CA LYS A 75 6.19 9.11 0.33
C LYS A 75 7.40 8.75 -0.52
N ALA A 76 8.57 9.34 -0.24
CA ALA A 76 9.77 9.16 -1.04
C ALA A 76 10.33 7.73 -0.94
N ASP A 77 10.28 7.14 0.26
CA ASP A 77 10.74 5.77 0.48
C ASP A 77 9.66 4.73 0.16
N PHE A 78 8.37 5.10 0.29
CA PHE A 78 7.24 4.20 0.05
C PHE A 78 7.23 3.67 -1.38
N ASP A 79 7.35 4.54 -2.38
CA ASP A 79 7.35 4.12 -3.78
C ASP A 79 8.52 3.19 -4.09
N ARG A 80 9.70 3.47 -3.52
CA ARG A 80 10.89 2.65 -3.70
C ARG A 80 10.72 1.24 -3.11
N GLU A 81 10.09 1.12 -1.94
CA GLU A 81 10.00 -0.15 -1.21
C GLU A 81 8.77 -1.00 -1.60
N ILE A 82 7.62 -0.34 -1.80
CA ILE A 82 6.33 -1.00 -2.00
C ILE A 82 6.08 -1.30 -3.48
N ASN A 83 6.16 -0.26 -4.32
CA ASN A 83 6.00 -0.40 -5.76
C ASN A 83 7.28 -0.94 -6.42
N GLY A 84 8.42 -0.76 -5.76
CA GLY A 84 9.72 -1.10 -6.32
C GLY A 84 10.14 -0.10 -7.38
N SER A 85 11.44 -0.02 -7.65
CA SER A 85 11.89 0.40 -8.98
C SER A 85 11.39 -0.65 -9.97
N ARG A 86 10.62 -0.28 -11.01
CA ARG A 86 10.31 -1.13 -12.17
C ARG A 86 11.60 -1.56 -12.87
N LEU A 87 12.33 -2.48 -12.26
CA LEU A 87 13.45 -3.19 -12.81
C LEU A 87 13.12 -4.64 -12.57
N PHE A 88 12.38 -5.19 -13.52
CA PHE A 88 12.42 -6.59 -13.86
C PHE A 88 13.84 -7.12 -13.62
N SER A 89 14.03 -7.95 -12.60
CA SER A 89 15.24 -8.77 -12.50
C SER A 89 14.90 -10.15 -13.03
N VAL A 90 14.90 -10.20 -14.37
CA VAL A 90 15.43 -11.23 -15.27
C VAL A 90 15.37 -12.70 -14.84
N ALA A 91 14.69 -13.47 -15.70
CA ALA A 91 14.84 -14.88 -16.12
C ALA A 91 14.84 -15.99 -15.06
#